data_AF-A0A9D2KPY2-F1
#
_entry.id   AF-A0A9D2KPY2-F1
#
_cell.length_a   1.000
_cell.length_b   1.000
_cell.length_c   1.000
_cell.angle_alpha   90.00
_cell.angle_beta   90.00
_cell.angle_gamma   90.00
#
_symmetry.space_group_name_H-M   'P 1'
#
loop_
_entity.id
_entity.type
_entity.pdbx_description
1 polymer ?
#
loop_
_entity_poly.entity_id
_entity_poly.type
_entity_poly.pdbx_seq_one_letter_code
_entity_poly.pdbx_strand_id
1 'polypeptide(L)' 'MPTIMPQNELVRRAAAHVAAEWADKEDKSRSALLRLLDDAAMRFNLTPLDQQALERLFLTPPDDGAAAPGR' A
#
# COMPACT_ATOMS: atom_id res chain seq x y z
N MET A 1 -13.10 23.63 14.28
CA MET A 1 -12.98 22.18 14.54
C MET A 1 -12.63 21.51 13.22
N PRO A 2 -11.36 21.20 12.94
CA PRO A 2 -11.03 20.47 11.73
C PRO A 2 -11.37 19.00 11.98
N THR A 3 -12.45 18.52 11.37
CA THR A 3 -12.62 17.08 11.12
C THR A 3 -11.52 16.69 10.15
N ILE A 4 -10.34 16.40 10.69
CA ILE A 4 -9.25 15.79 9.97
C ILE A 4 -9.78 14.38 9.64
N MET A 5 -10.45 14.24 8.48
CA MET A 5 -10.66 12.94 7.87
C MET A 5 -9.29 12.26 7.86
N PRO A 6 -9.11 11.10 8.53
CA PRO A 6 -7.80 10.50 8.61
C PRO A 6 -7.42 10.11 7.18
N GLN A 7 -6.31 10.64 6.66
CA GLN A 7 -5.73 10.25 5.36
C GLN A 7 -5.66 8.70 5.22
N ASN A 8 -5.57 8.01 6.36
CA ASN A 8 -5.66 6.56 6.51
C ASN A 8 -6.98 5.89 6.06
N GLU A 9 -8.12 6.57 5.93
CA GLU A 9 -9.37 5.90 5.53
C GLU A 9 -9.34 5.49 4.05
N LEU A 10 -8.77 6.33 3.19
CA LEU A 10 -8.57 5.98 1.78
C LEU A 10 -7.53 4.87 1.65
N VAL A 11 -6.41 4.98 2.35
CA VAL A 11 -5.38 3.92 2.40
C VAL A 11 -5.96 2.61 2.91
N ARG A 12 -6.81 2.63 3.96
CA ARG A 12 -7.47 1.42 4.47
C ARG A 12 -8.43 0.80 3.47
N ARG A 13 -9.23 1.61 2.78
CA ARG A 13 -10.15 1.11 1.75
C ARG A 13 -9.39 0.53 0.56
N ALA A 14 -8.33 1.22 0.13
CA ALA A 14 -7.43 0.72 -0.91
C ALA A 14 -6.74 -0.58 -0.48
N ALA A 15 -6.23 -0.66 0.75
CA ALA A 15 -5.60 -1.87 1.29
C ALA A 15 -6.59 -3.03 1.36
N ALA A 16 -7.82 -2.80 1.83
CA ALA A 16 -8.85 -3.83 1.86
C ALA A 16 -9.21 -4.32 0.46
N HIS A 17 -9.28 -3.41 -0.52
CA HIS A 17 -9.55 -3.76 -1.91
C HIS A 17 -8.38 -4.55 -2.53
N VAL A 18 -7.15 -4.08 -2.38
CA VAL A 18 -5.95 -4.77 -2.85
C VAL A 18 -5.84 -6.14 -2.21
N ALA A 19 -6.10 -6.28 -0.91
CA ALA A 19 -6.05 -7.57 -0.21
C ALA A 19 -7.11 -8.56 -0.72
N ALA A 20 -8.32 -8.08 -1.05
CA ALA A 20 -9.37 -8.91 -1.64
C ALA A 20 -8.99 -9.38 -3.04
N GLU A 21 -8.55 -8.47 -3.91
CA GLU A 21 -8.09 -8.78 -5.27
C GLU A 21 -6.83 -9.68 -5.26
N TRP A 22 -5.94 -9.46 -4.30
CA TRP A 22 -4.73 -10.26 -4.10
C TRP A 22 -5.02 -11.68 -3.62
N ALA A 23 -6.11 -11.87 -2.85
CA ALA A 23 -6.53 -13.19 -2.40
C ALA A 23 -7.14 -14.03 -3.53
N ASP A 24 -7.80 -13.39 -4.50
CA ASP A 24 -8.40 -14.04 -5.66
C ASP A 24 -7.37 -14.33 -6.78
N LYS A 25 -6.27 -13.57 -6.83
CA LYS A 25 -5.18 -13.80 -7.79
C LYS A 25 -4.43 -15.11 -7.54
N GLU A 26 -4.36 -15.94 -8.59
CA GLU A 26 -3.47 -17.10 -8.67
C GLU A 26 -1.99 -16.66 -8.73
N ASP A 27 -1.70 -15.56 -9.43
CA ASP A 27 -0.37 -14.98 -9.56
C ASP A 27 0.02 -14.13 -8.35
N LYS A 28 0.67 -14.76 -7.36
CA LYS A 28 1.27 -14.07 -6.19
C LYS A 28 2.65 -13.48 -6.48
N SER A 29 2.84 -12.96 -7.69
CA SER A 29 4.08 -12.32 -8.11
C SER A 29 4.16 -10.86 -7.65
N ARG A 30 5.32 -10.41 -7.19
CA ARG A 30 5.53 -9.02 -6.73
C ARG A 30 5.11 -7.97 -7.78
N SER A 31 5.32 -8.25 -9.06
CA SER A 31 4.89 -7.37 -10.16
C SER A 31 3.36 -7.25 -10.26
N ALA A 32 2.62 -8.32 -9.98
CA ALA A 32 1.16 -8.31 -9.96
C ALA A 32 0.62 -7.53 -8.75
N LEU A 33 1.32 -7.58 -7.61
CA LEU A 33 0.99 -6.80 -6.41
C LEU A 33 1.19 -5.31 -6.68
N LEU A 34 2.35 -4.93 -7.24
CA LEU A 34 2.65 -3.55 -7.63
C LEU A 34 1.60 -3.00 -8.60
N ARG A 35 1.17 -3.81 -9.56
CA ARG A 35 0.09 -3.44 -10.50
C ARG A 35 -1.22 -3.16 -9.77
N LEU A 36 -1.61 -4.00 -8.81
CA LEU A 36 -2.83 -3.79 -8.01
C LEU A 36 -2.74 -2.56 -7.10
N LEU A 37 -1.57 -2.29 -6.54
CA LEU A 37 -1.34 -1.11 -5.71
C LEU A 37 -1.44 0.18 -6.51
N ASP A 38 -0.88 0.20 -7.72
CA ASP A 38 -0.97 1.32 -8.67
C ASP A 38 -2.43 1.56 -9.14
N ASP A 39 -3.14 0.49 -9.49
CA ASP A 39 -4.56 0.54 -9.88
C ASP A 39 -5.43 1.05 -8.72
N ALA A 40 -5.20 0.57 -7.51
CA ALA A 40 -5.87 1.05 -6.30
C ALA A 40 -5.53 2.51 -5.99
N ALA A 41 -4.28 2.94 -6.20
CA ALA A 41 -3.89 4.33 -6.01
C ALA A 41 -4.64 5.27 -6.96
N MET A 42 -4.76 4.92 -8.24
CA MET A 42 -5.58 5.67 -9.19
C MET A 42 -7.07 5.61 -8.85
N ARG A 43 -7.58 4.44 -8.48
CA ARG A 43 -9.01 4.21 -8.22
C ARG A 43 -9.52 4.93 -6.97
N PHE A 44 -8.72 4.97 -5.91
CA PHE A 44 -9.06 5.65 -4.67
C PHE A 44 -8.56 7.10 -4.62
N ASN A 45 -7.92 7.58 -5.70
CA ASN A 45 -7.33 8.91 -5.79
C ASN A 45 -6.33 9.16 -4.64
N LEU A 46 -5.49 8.16 -4.37
CA LEU A 46 -4.46 8.22 -3.35
C LEU A 46 -3.43 9.28 -3.73
N THR A 47 -2.95 10.02 -2.74
CA THR A 47 -1.79 10.89 -2.95
C THR A 47 -0.53 10.02 -3.12
N PRO A 48 0.55 10.53 -3.74
CA PRO A 48 1.81 9.80 -3.82
C PRO A 48 2.33 9.35 -2.43
N LEU A 49 2.04 10.11 -1.37
CA LEU A 49 2.34 9.74 0.02
C LEU A 49 1.53 8.52 0.48
N ASP A 50 0.23 8.51 0.19
CA ASP A 50 -0.67 7.40 0.53
C ASP A 50 -0.31 6.13 -0.25
N GLN A 51 0.04 6.27 -1.54
CA GLN A 51 0.49 5.17 -2.38
C GLN A 51 1.77 4.56 -1.80
N GLN A 52 2.77 5.37 -1.43
CA GLN A 52 3.98 4.87 -0.79
C GLN A 52 3.69 4.17 0.55
N ALA A 53 2.76 4.67 1.35
CA ALA A 53 2.36 4.02 2.59
C ALA A 53 1.69 2.66 2.34
N LEU A 54 0.82 2.58 1.33
CA LEU A 54 0.17 1.36 0.88
C LEU A 54 1.22 0.35 0.38
N GLU A 55 2.09 0.74 -0.53
CA GLU A 55 3.19 -0.11 -1.02
C GLU A 55 4.05 -0.63 0.12
N ARG A 56 4.39 0.22 1.10
CA ARG A 56 5.16 -0.20 2.27
C ARG A 56 4.43 -1.27 3.08
N LEU A 57 3.12 -1.17 3.28
CA LEU A 57 2.33 -2.18 4.00
C LEU A 57 2.35 -3.56 3.33
N PHE A 58 2.39 -3.62 2.00
CA PHE A 58 2.35 -4.88 1.25
C PHE A 58 3.74 -5.40 0.84
N LEU A 59 4.72 -4.52 0.63
CA LEU A 59 6.10 -4.88 0.23
C LEU A 59 7.07 -5.04 1.40
N THR A 60 6.76 -4.52 2.58
CA THR A 60 7.58 -4.73 3.79
C THR A 60 7.05 -5.96 4.54
N PRO A 61 7.69 -7.13 4.45
CA PRO A 61 7.56 -8.12 5.52
C PRO A 61 8.06 -7.49 6.83
N PRO A 62 7.59 -7.93 8.01
CA PRO A 62 8.09 -7.44 9.29
C PRO A 62 9.54 -7.93 9.46
N ASP A 63 10.48 -7.21 8.86
CA ASP A 63 11.91 -7.35 9.12
C ASP A 63 12.39 -6.10 9.85
N ASP A 64 12.70 -6.36 11.10
CA ASP A 64 13.21 -5.49 12.13
C ASP A 64 14.65 -5.06 11.78
N GLY A 65 14.92 -3.75 11.77
CA GLY A 65 16.27 -3.23 12.02
C GLY A 65 17.28 -3.11 10.87
N ALA A 66 17.89 -1.93 10.79
CA ALA A 66 19.32 -1.71 10.52
C ALA A 66 19.93 -2.18 9.18
N ALA A 67 20.06 -1.25 8.24
CA ALA A 67 21.30 -1.10 7.48
C ALA A 67 21.47 0.34 7.00
N ALA A 68 21.86 1.22 7.93
CA ALA A 68 22.82 2.24 7.56
C ALA A 68 24.19 1.56 7.41
N PRO A 69 24.85 1.73 6.27
CA PRO A 69 26.27 2.04 6.24
C PRO A 69 26.36 3.49 5.73
N GLY A 70 26.85 4.46 6.51
CA GLY A 70 28.13 4.40 7.17
C GLY A 70 29.16 5.11 6.29
N ARG A 71 29.12 6.45 6.37
CA ARG A 71 30.19 7.40 6.04
C ARG A 71 30.52 7.68 4.57
#